data_AF-A0A966ELE8-F1
#
_entry.id   AF-A0A966ELE8-F1
#
_cell.length_a   1.000
_cell.length_b   1.000
_cell.length_c   1.000
_cell.angle_alpha   90.00
_cell.angle_beta   90.00
_cell.angle_gamma   90.00
#
_symmetry.space_group_name_H-M   'P 1'
#
loop_
_entity.id
_entity.type
_entity.pdbx_description
1 polymer ?
#
loop_
_entity_poly.entity_id
_entity_poly.type
_entity_poly.pdbx_seq_one_letter_code
_entity_poly.pdbx_strand_id
1 'polypeptide(L)'
;MVQINFSLKEVNCKIVYYGPGLSGKTTNLEVVHKKAPQPSVGDLTSIATEGDRTLFFDFLPLNLGQVAGMKTKFQIYTVPGQVYYNSTRKLVLQGADGVVFVADSKRGKMEENIESLKNLEENLKEHGLSFNSIPVVLQYNKRDLPDVYSVEELDEALNSFSAPHVEAVARDGEGVFPTLKKLAGMVLQSLNDQHSSVKSGSVSSPHSRTTHTPAAEETTTNSTTAVATATTPPRTRATGTRQAAPTKGRRTTASVAYGSSARPRIVSSPRRQKRRQGIIIGMTVGISVVAAAIGLYLSNMLGFFS
;
A
#
# COMPACT_ATOMS: atom_id res chain seq x y z
N MET A 1 4.44 0.58 9.31
CA MET A 1 4.80 0.87 10.71
C MET A 1 3.66 1.67 11.25
N VAL A 2 2.75 0.93 11.84
CA VAL A 2 1.50 1.39 12.43
C VAL A 2 1.83 2.46 13.45
N GLN A 3 1.20 3.62 13.35
CA GLN A 3 1.37 4.66 14.36
C GLN A 3 0.27 4.48 15.40
N ILE A 4 0.61 3.83 16.51
CA ILE A 4 -0.28 3.64 17.66
C ILE A 4 0.00 4.75 18.66
N ASN A 5 -1.01 5.58 18.93
CA ASN A 5 -1.00 6.55 20.01
C ASN A 5 -1.85 6.02 21.17
N PHE A 6 -1.18 5.40 22.14
CA PHE A 6 -1.84 4.79 23.30
C PHE A 6 -2.54 5.81 24.20
N SER A 7 -1.95 7.00 24.38
CA SER A 7 -2.55 8.08 25.19
C SER A 7 -3.89 8.54 24.63
N LEU A 8 -4.02 8.53 23.29
CA LEU A 8 -5.25 8.92 22.59
C LEU A 8 -6.14 7.72 22.20
N LYS A 9 -5.71 6.48 22.52
CA LYS A 9 -6.32 5.22 22.06
C LYS A 9 -6.59 5.25 20.55
N GLU A 10 -5.60 5.67 19.77
CA GLU A 10 -5.71 5.85 18.33
C GLU A 10 -4.71 4.97 17.58
N VAL A 11 -5.16 4.36 16.48
CA VAL A 11 -4.34 3.58 15.55
C VAL A 11 -4.47 4.19 14.16
N ASN A 12 -3.32 4.51 13.57
CA ASN A 12 -3.23 4.89 12.16
C ASN A 12 -2.64 3.73 11.37
N CYS A 13 -3.42 3.18 10.45
CA CYS A 13 -3.01 2.09 9.55
C CYS A 13 -2.81 2.62 8.14
N LYS A 14 -1.68 2.30 7.53
CA LYS A 14 -1.39 2.59 6.13
C LYS A 14 -1.83 1.42 5.24
N ILE A 15 -2.79 1.68 4.35
CA ILE A 15 -3.31 0.70 3.40
C ILE A 15 -2.84 1.08 1.99
N VAL A 16 -2.32 0.11 1.25
CA VAL A 16 -1.83 0.35 -0.12
C VAL A 16 -2.65 -0.44 -1.13
N TYR A 17 -3.24 0.25 -2.11
CA TYR A 17 -3.85 -0.33 -3.30
C TYR A 17 -2.77 -0.49 -4.37
N TYR A 18 -2.49 -1.75 -4.70
CA TYR A 18 -1.47 -2.19 -5.66
C TYR A 18 -2.11 -2.89 -6.86
N GLY A 19 -1.38 -3.06 -7.96
CA GLY A 19 -1.83 -3.76 -9.16
C GLY A 19 -1.41 -3.07 -10.47
N PRO A 20 -1.70 -3.67 -11.64
CA PRO A 20 -1.24 -3.15 -12.93
C PRO A 20 -1.91 -1.83 -13.33
N GLY A 21 -1.38 -1.20 -14.38
CA GLY A 21 -1.93 0.00 -15.01
C GLY A 21 -3.42 -0.14 -15.28
N LEU A 22 -4.20 0.90 -14.96
CA LEU A 22 -5.63 0.97 -15.29
C LEU A 22 -6.50 -0.15 -14.68
N SER A 23 -6.01 -0.91 -13.69
CA SER A 23 -6.78 -1.98 -13.05
C SER A 23 -7.96 -1.49 -12.20
N GLY A 24 -8.04 -0.19 -11.90
CA GLY A 24 -9.14 0.43 -11.13
C GLY A 24 -8.79 0.81 -9.69
N LYS A 25 -7.50 0.93 -9.35
CA LYS A 25 -7.02 1.40 -8.03
C LYS A 25 -7.58 2.78 -7.65
N THR A 26 -7.40 3.78 -8.51
CA THR A 26 -7.93 5.14 -8.26
C THR A 26 -9.44 5.15 -8.15
N THR A 27 -10.15 4.41 -9.01
CA THR A 27 -11.60 4.26 -8.94
C THR A 27 -12.08 3.71 -7.59
N ASN A 28 -11.34 2.79 -6.97
CA ASN A 28 -11.66 2.33 -5.61
C ASN A 28 -11.63 3.48 -4.61
N LEU A 29 -10.57 4.29 -4.60
CA LEU A 29 -10.46 5.42 -3.67
C LEU A 29 -11.50 6.50 -3.95
N GLU A 30 -11.79 6.80 -5.23
CA GLU A 30 -12.84 7.74 -5.62
C GLU A 30 -14.22 7.29 -5.10
N VAL A 31 -14.53 6.00 -5.20
CA VAL A 31 -15.78 5.42 -4.70
C VAL A 31 -15.83 5.47 -3.18
N VAL A 32 -14.74 5.11 -2.49
CA VAL A 32 -14.66 5.23 -1.03
C VAL A 32 -14.89 6.68 -0.62
N HIS A 33 -14.22 7.64 -1.27
CA HIS A 33 -14.37 9.07 -0.99
C HIS A 33 -15.80 9.57 -1.25
N LYS A 34 -16.45 9.11 -2.33
CA LYS A 34 -17.81 9.52 -2.69
C LYS A 34 -18.88 8.95 -1.75
N LYS A 35 -18.73 7.69 -1.32
CA LYS A 35 -19.76 6.95 -0.56
C LYS A 35 -19.51 6.95 0.95
N ALA A 36 -18.31 7.24 1.43
CA ALA A 36 -18.04 7.33 2.86
C ALA A 36 -18.74 8.55 3.49
N PRO A 37 -19.16 8.47 4.77
CA PRO A 37 -19.72 9.61 5.47
C PRO A 37 -18.75 10.79 5.49
N GLN A 38 -19.24 11.99 5.14
CA GLN A 38 -18.42 13.22 5.10
C GLN A 38 -17.60 13.52 6.36
N PRO A 39 -18.07 13.31 7.61
CA PRO A 39 -17.22 13.53 8.79
C PRO A 39 -16.10 12.49 8.95
N SER A 40 -16.22 11.36 8.25
CA SER A 40 -15.32 10.22 8.35
C SER A 40 -14.28 10.17 7.24
N VAL A 41 -14.36 11.03 6.22
CA VAL A 41 -13.45 11.00 5.08
C VAL A 41 -12.83 12.37 4.84
N GLY A 42 -11.51 12.44 4.70
CA GLY A 42 -10.83 13.68 4.34
C GLY A 42 -10.71 13.86 2.83
N ASP A 43 -10.00 14.91 2.42
CA ASP A 43 -9.83 15.25 1.02
C ASP A 43 -9.02 14.17 0.27
N LEU A 44 -9.56 13.68 -0.85
CA LEU A 44 -8.79 12.90 -1.81
C LEU A 44 -7.72 13.78 -2.44
N THR A 45 -6.45 13.48 -2.16
CA THR A 45 -5.30 14.25 -2.65
C THR A 45 -4.51 13.43 -3.64
N SER A 46 -4.40 13.91 -4.88
CA SER A 46 -3.50 13.34 -5.88
C SER A 46 -2.21 14.17 -5.88
N ILE A 47 -1.09 13.54 -5.54
CA ILE A 47 0.22 14.19 -5.52
C ILE A 47 0.89 13.88 -6.85
N ALA A 48 1.27 14.91 -7.61
CA ALA A 48 2.09 14.77 -8.81
C ALA A 48 3.53 15.19 -8.49
N THR A 49 4.52 14.33 -8.77
CA THR A 49 5.93 14.73 -8.67
C THR A 49 6.37 15.48 -9.94
N GLU A 50 7.03 16.63 -9.80
CA GLU A 50 7.63 17.34 -10.94
C GLU A 50 8.89 16.62 -11.43
N GLY A 51 8.95 16.31 -12.74
CA GLY A 51 10.12 15.73 -13.40
C GLY A 51 9.81 14.47 -14.22
N ASP A 52 8.96 13.61 -13.68
CA ASP A 52 8.43 12.44 -14.37
C ASP A 52 6.95 12.68 -14.67
N ARG A 53 6.53 12.40 -15.92
CA ARG A 53 5.16 12.54 -16.43
C ARG A 53 4.12 12.20 -15.34
N THR A 54 3.55 13.24 -14.72
CA THR A 54 2.35 13.21 -13.89
C THR A 54 2.18 11.91 -13.09
N LEU A 55 3.12 11.67 -12.19
CA LEU A 55 3.06 10.58 -11.22
C LEU A 55 1.96 10.87 -10.20
N PHE A 56 0.71 10.50 -10.49
CA PHE A 56 -0.37 10.59 -9.52
C PHE A 56 -0.37 9.35 -8.65
N PHE A 57 -0.14 9.52 -7.36
CA PHE A 57 -0.69 8.60 -6.37
C PHE A 57 -1.72 9.31 -5.51
N ASP A 58 -2.76 8.56 -5.19
CA ASP A 58 -3.92 9.06 -4.48
C ASP A 58 -3.75 8.77 -3.00
N PHE A 59 -4.03 9.77 -2.17
CA PHE A 59 -4.06 9.66 -0.72
C PHE A 59 -5.47 9.96 -0.21
N LEU A 60 -6.01 9.07 0.62
CA LEU A 60 -7.32 9.21 1.23
C LEU A 60 -7.28 8.83 2.72
N PRO A 61 -7.42 9.82 3.63
CA PRO A 61 -7.61 9.54 5.04
C PRO A 61 -9.07 9.16 5.31
N LEU A 62 -9.28 8.03 5.98
CA LEU A 62 -10.59 7.48 6.32
C LEU A 62 -10.66 7.11 7.80
N ASN A 63 -11.55 7.74 8.54
CA ASN A 63 -11.83 7.45 9.94
C ASN A 63 -12.94 6.39 10.04
N LEU A 64 -12.59 5.22 10.58
CA LEU A 64 -13.53 4.11 10.76
C LEU A 64 -14.29 4.18 12.10
N GLY A 65 -14.02 5.18 12.93
CA GLY A 65 -14.58 5.29 14.28
C GLY A 65 -13.81 4.44 15.28
N GLN A 66 -14.51 3.84 16.25
CA GLN A 66 -13.91 2.92 17.20
C GLN A 66 -14.00 1.49 16.70
N VAL A 67 -12.86 0.81 16.61
CA VAL A 67 -12.77 -0.63 16.33
C VAL A 67 -11.92 -1.28 17.41
N ALA A 68 -12.43 -2.36 18.02
CA ALA A 68 -11.80 -3.02 19.18
C ALA A 68 -11.38 -2.05 20.31
N GLY A 69 -12.18 -1.01 20.56
CA GLY A 69 -11.90 0.00 21.60
C GLY A 69 -10.83 1.05 21.24
N MET A 70 -10.34 1.06 19.99
CA MET A 70 -9.37 2.04 19.49
C MET A 70 -9.97 2.89 18.36
N LYS A 71 -9.73 4.20 18.40
CA LYS A 71 -10.01 5.10 17.27
C LYS A 71 -9.13 4.70 16.10
N THR A 72 -9.73 4.26 15.00
CA THR A 72 -9.00 3.71 13.86
C THR A 72 -9.09 4.65 12.68
N LYS A 73 -7.92 5.05 12.16
CA LYS A 73 -7.78 5.89 10.98
C LYS A 73 -6.95 5.16 9.93
N PHE A 74 -7.49 5.07 8.74
CA PHE A 74 -6.84 4.46 7.59
C PHE A 74 -6.28 5.55 6.69
N GLN A 75 -5.02 5.40 6.32
CA GLN A 75 -4.32 6.21 5.33
C GLN A 75 -4.20 5.36 4.08
N ILE A 76 -5.11 5.58 3.12
CA ILE A 76 -5.20 4.76 1.91
C ILE A 76 -4.37 5.41 0.81
N TYR A 77 -3.45 4.64 0.23
CA TYR A 77 -2.58 5.06 -0.87
C TYR A 77 -2.81 4.20 -2.11
N THR A 78 -2.73 4.78 -3.31
CA THR A 78 -2.55 4.00 -4.55
C THR A 78 -1.09 4.03 -4.98
N VAL A 79 -0.67 3.07 -5.80
CA VAL A 79 0.62 3.15 -6.51
C VAL A 79 0.41 3.46 -7.99
N PRO A 80 1.33 4.16 -8.65
CA PRO A 80 1.28 4.34 -10.10
C PRO A 80 1.34 2.98 -10.79
N GLY A 81 0.47 2.76 -11.77
CA GLY A 81 0.30 1.44 -12.40
C GLY A 81 1.27 1.11 -13.54
N GLN A 82 2.12 2.05 -13.96
CA GLN A 82 3.12 1.81 -15.02
C GLN A 82 4.42 1.21 -14.42
N VAL A 83 5.11 0.36 -15.19
CA VAL A 83 6.30 -0.39 -14.75
C VAL A 83 7.50 0.53 -14.49
N TYR A 84 7.61 1.64 -15.23
CA TYR A 84 8.70 2.63 -15.10
C TYR A 84 8.82 3.24 -13.68
N TYR A 85 7.77 3.18 -12.86
CA TYR A 85 7.69 3.85 -11.56
C TYR A 85 7.95 2.93 -10.36
N ASN A 86 8.91 2.00 -10.49
CA ASN A 86 9.20 1.04 -9.41
C ASN A 86 9.70 1.72 -8.12
N SER A 87 10.55 2.75 -8.22
CA SER A 87 11.05 3.50 -7.07
C SER A 87 9.91 4.13 -6.25
N THR A 88 8.89 4.68 -6.92
CA THR A 88 7.69 5.23 -6.28
C THR A 88 6.85 4.13 -5.64
N ARG A 89 6.65 2.99 -6.31
CA ARG A 89 5.93 1.84 -5.74
C ARG A 89 6.59 1.36 -4.45
N LYS A 90 7.92 1.23 -4.46
CA LYS A 90 8.72 0.88 -3.28
C LYS A 90 8.54 1.89 -2.16
N LEU A 91 8.62 3.18 -2.44
CA LEU A 91 8.45 4.24 -1.46
C LEU A 91 7.04 4.21 -0.83
N VAL A 92 6.00 4.01 -1.62
CA VAL A 92 4.62 3.95 -1.12
C VAL A 92 4.42 2.72 -0.24
N LEU A 93 5.07 1.59 -0.51
CA LEU A 93 5.00 0.40 0.34
C LEU A 93 5.73 0.53 1.67
N GLN A 94 6.62 1.51 1.83
CA GLN A 94 7.33 1.71 3.09
C GLN A 94 6.34 1.94 4.23
N GLY A 95 6.38 1.04 5.21
CA GLY A 95 5.52 1.08 6.38
C GLY A 95 4.04 0.81 6.08
N ALA A 96 3.70 0.13 4.98
CA ALA A 96 2.36 -0.40 4.77
C ALA A 96 1.99 -1.41 5.87
N ASP A 97 0.74 -1.38 6.30
CA ASP A 97 0.18 -2.29 7.31
C ASP A 97 -0.82 -3.29 6.68
N GLY A 98 -1.27 -3.03 5.45
CA GLY A 98 -2.06 -3.95 4.63
C GLY A 98 -2.07 -3.56 3.16
N VAL A 99 -2.28 -4.54 2.27
CA VAL A 99 -2.28 -4.33 0.81
C VAL A 99 -3.57 -4.88 0.18
N VAL A 100 -4.19 -4.09 -0.70
CA VAL A 100 -5.18 -4.59 -1.66
C VAL A 100 -4.49 -4.74 -3.00
N PHE A 101 -4.46 -5.95 -3.57
CA PHE A 101 -4.02 -6.14 -4.95
C PHE A 101 -5.23 -6.14 -5.89
N VAL A 102 -5.35 -5.11 -6.73
CA VAL A 102 -6.44 -4.96 -7.70
C VAL A 102 -6.01 -5.52 -9.05
N ALA A 103 -6.53 -6.69 -9.39
CA ALA A 103 -6.33 -7.33 -10.69
C ALA A 103 -7.39 -6.89 -11.70
N ASP A 104 -6.98 -6.76 -12.96
CA ASP A 104 -7.89 -6.53 -14.08
C ASP A 104 -8.39 -7.87 -14.63
N SER A 105 -9.69 -8.12 -14.56
CA SER A 105 -10.26 -9.41 -15.00
C SER A 105 -10.33 -9.55 -16.53
N LYS A 106 -10.13 -8.48 -17.31
CA LYS A 106 -10.26 -8.51 -18.77
C LYS A 106 -9.31 -9.53 -19.41
N ARG A 107 -9.76 -10.27 -20.42
CA ARG A 107 -8.87 -11.13 -21.22
C ARG A 107 -7.69 -10.33 -21.80
N GLY A 108 -6.51 -10.95 -21.82
CA GLY A 108 -5.26 -10.32 -22.24
C GLY A 108 -4.56 -9.48 -21.16
N LYS A 109 -5.15 -9.32 -19.96
CA LYS A 109 -4.51 -8.62 -18.82
C LYS A 109 -3.80 -9.52 -17.83
N MET A 110 -3.80 -10.84 -18.03
CA MET A 110 -3.18 -11.77 -17.09
C MET A 110 -1.69 -11.54 -16.92
N GLU A 111 -0.95 -11.31 -18.01
CA GLU A 111 0.50 -11.06 -17.96
C GLU A 111 0.83 -9.81 -17.14
N GLU A 112 0.09 -8.71 -17.35
CA GLU A 112 0.24 -7.48 -16.57
C GLU A 112 -0.13 -7.68 -15.08
N ASN A 113 -1.14 -8.50 -14.78
CA ASN A 113 -1.48 -8.87 -13.41
C ASN A 113 -0.32 -9.63 -12.75
N ILE A 114 0.21 -10.67 -13.43
CA ILE A 114 1.32 -11.49 -12.91
C ILE A 114 2.57 -10.64 -12.72
N GLU A 115 2.95 -9.82 -13.69
CA GLU A 115 4.10 -8.92 -13.61
C GLU A 115 3.96 -7.95 -12.42
N SER A 116 2.78 -7.32 -12.28
CA SER A 116 2.55 -6.41 -11.16
C SER A 116 2.52 -7.10 -9.80
N LEU A 117 2.11 -8.37 -9.72
CA LEU A 117 2.11 -9.15 -8.48
C LEU A 117 3.52 -9.56 -8.09
N LYS A 118 4.34 -10.01 -9.04
CA LYS A 118 5.78 -10.27 -8.82
C LYS A 118 6.50 -9.02 -8.35
N ASN A 119 6.22 -7.88 -8.97
CA ASN A 119 6.80 -6.61 -8.57
C ASN A 119 6.37 -6.17 -7.15
N LEU A 120 5.12 -6.47 -6.75
CA LEU A 120 4.69 -6.29 -5.36
C LEU A 120 5.51 -7.17 -4.41
N GLU A 121 5.67 -8.45 -4.74
CA GLU A 121 6.43 -9.40 -3.94
C GLU A 121 7.89 -8.96 -3.75
N GLU A 122 8.56 -8.56 -4.83
CA GLU A 122 9.94 -8.04 -4.81
C GLU A 122 10.05 -6.79 -3.91
N ASN A 123 9.15 -5.82 -4.09
CA ASN A 123 9.17 -4.60 -3.29
C ASN A 123 8.85 -4.86 -1.81
N LEU A 124 7.99 -5.82 -1.48
CA LEU A 124 7.75 -6.24 -0.09
C LEU A 124 9.01 -6.86 0.52
N LYS A 125 9.69 -7.75 -0.21
CA LYS A 125 10.93 -8.40 0.24
C LYS A 125 12.02 -7.39 0.56
N GLU A 126 12.16 -6.34 -0.25
CA GLU A 126 13.13 -5.26 0.00
C GLU A 126 12.86 -4.47 1.30
N HIS A 127 11.64 -4.52 1.83
CA HIS A 127 11.27 -3.96 3.13
C HIS A 127 11.23 -5.02 4.25
N GLY A 128 11.73 -6.23 4.00
CA GLY A 128 11.69 -7.34 4.96
C GLY A 128 10.30 -7.93 5.18
N LEU A 129 9.37 -7.69 4.24
CA LEU A 129 7.99 -8.20 4.27
C LEU A 129 7.79 -9.31 3.23
N SER A 130 6.73 -10.09 3.42
CA SER A 130 6.27 -11.11 2.49
C SER A 130 4.74 -11.19 2.52
N PHE A 131 4.12 -11.89 1.56
CA PHE A 131 2.67 -12.12 1.58
C PHE A 131 2.17 -12.83 2.85
N ASN A 132 3.03 -13.56 3.55
CA ASN A 132 2.70 -14.24 4.81
C ASN A 132 2.81 -13.31 6.03
N SER A 133 3.51 -12.19 5.92
CA SER A 133 3.78 -11.30 7.06
C SER A 133 2.96 -10.00 7.03
N ILE A 134 2.29 -9.69 5.91
CA ILE A 134 1.41 -8.53 5.78
C ILE A 134 0.02 -8.99 5.30
N PRO A 135 -1.08 -8.47 5.89
CA PRO A 135 -2.42 -8.71 5.36
C PRO A 135 -2.56 -8.30 3.90
N VAL A 136 -3.00 -9.23 3.06
CA VAL A 136 -3.28 -9.00 1.64
C VAL A 136 -4.68 -9.47 1.27
N VAL A 137 -5.41 -8.65 0.52
CA VAL A 137 -6.68 -9.03 -0.12
C VAL A 137 -6.54 -8.87 -1.63
N LEU A 138 -6.93 -9.88 -2.39
CA LEU A 138 -7.04 -9.79 -3.84
C LEU A 138 -8.42 -9.23 -4.21
N GLN A 139 -8.45 -8.33 -5.19
CA GLN A 139 -9.71 -7.83 -5.76
C GLN A 139 -9.70 -8.06 -7.26
N TYR A 140 -10.61 -8.92 -7.74
CA TYR A 140 -10.82 -9.20 -9.15
C TYR A 140 -11.81 -8.19 -9.71
N ASN A 141 -11.28 -7.12 -10.29
CA ASN A 141 -12.07 -5.97 -10.71
C ASN A 141 -12.50 -6.08 -12.18
N LYS A 142 -13.50 -5.28 -12.56
CA LYS A 142 -14.09 -5.21 -13.90
C LYS A 142 -14.87 -6.46 -14.32
N ARG A 143 -15.56 -7.06 -13.36
CA ARG A 143 -16.41 -8.26 -13.57
C ARG A 143 -17.61 -7.98 -14.49
N ASP A 144 -17.89 -6.72 -14.79
CA ASP A 144 -18.93 -6.26 -15.70
C ASP A 144 -18.56 -6.37 -17.20
N LEU A 145 -17.29 -6.59 -17.52
CA LEU A 145 -16.85 -6.70 -18.91
C LEU A 145 -17.32 -8.03 -19.54
N PRO A 146 -17.69 -8.03 -20.83
CA PRO A 146 -18.24 -9.22 -21.48
C PRO A 146 -17.22 -10.35 -21.66
N ASP A 147 -15.92 -10.03 -21.69
CA ASP A 147 -14.85 -10.99 -21.90
C ASP A 147 -13.79 -10.88 -20.78
N VAL A 148 -14.01 -11.68 -19.74
CA VAL A 148 -13.16 -11.73 -18.54
C VAL A 148 -12.69 -13.15 -18.25
N TYR A 149 -11.55 -13.27 -17.57
CA TYR A 149 -11.17 -14.52 -16.92
C TYR A 149 -12.22 -14.88 -15.85
N SER A 150 -12.48 -16.16 -15.67
CA SER A 150 -13.25 -16.67 -14.52
C SER A 150 -12.53 -16.36 -13.21
N VAL A 151 -13.24 -16.44 -12.08
CA VAL A 151 -12.62 -16.22 -10.76
C VAL A 151 -11.57 -17.29 -10.51
N GLU A 152 -11.87 -18.53 -10.91
CA GLU A 152 -11.01 -19.70 -10.78
C GLU A 152 -9.71 -19.52 -11.56
N GLU A 153 -9.77 -19.07 -12.83
CA GLU A 153 -8.58 -18.78 -13.63
C GLU A 153 -7.71 -17.67 -13.02
N LEU A 154 -8.34 -16.64 -12.42
CA LEU A 154 -7.61 -15.56 -11.74
C LEU A 154 -6.98 -16.02 -10.43
N ASP A 155 -7.69 -16.82 -9.65
CA ASP A 155 -7.23 -17.34 -8.35
C ASP A 155 -6.08 -18.34 -8.55
N GLU A 156 -6.19 -19.26 -9.53
CA GLU A 156 -5.12 -20.18 -9.90
C GLU A 156 -3.84 -19.44 -10.33
N ALA A 157 -3.99 -18.38 -11.13
CA ALA A 157 -2.84 -17.65 -11.66
C ALA A 157 -2.20 -16.65 -10.68
N LEU A 158 -2.99 -16.06 -9.78
CA LEU A 158 -2.56 -14.92 -8.96
C LEU A 158 -2.52 -15.21 -7.45
N ASN A 159 -3.12 -16.30 -6.98
CA ASN A 159 -3.36 -16.53 -5.55
C ASN A 159 -2.66 -17.76 -4.97
N SER A 160 -1.40 -17.98 -5.32
CA SER A 160 -0.58 -19.09 -4.79
C SER A 160 -0.42 -19.09 -3.26
N PHE A 161 -0.70 -17.96 -2.62
CA PHE A 161 -0.62 -17.75 -1.16
C PHE A 161 -1.99 -17.78 -0.47
N SER A 162 -3.06 -18.18 -1.17
CA SER A 162 -4.40 -18.38 -0.60
C SER A 162 -4.95 -17.17 0.16
N ALA A 163 -4.64 -15.96 -0.31
CA ALA A 163 -5.21 -14.75 0.25
C ALA A 163 -6.72 -14.67 -0.01
N PRO A 164 -7.46 -14.01 0.88
CA PRO A 164 -8.86 -13.71 0.62
C PRO A 164 -9.03 -12.88 -0.66
N HIS A 165 -9.91 -13.31 -1.56
CA HIS A 165 -10.29 -12.51 -2.73
C HIS A 165 -11.73 -11.95 -2.63
N VAL A 166 -12.02 -10.95 -3.45
CA VAL A 166 -13.34 -10.31 -3.64
C VAL A 166 -13.52 -9.92 -5.11
N GLU A 167 -14.68 -10.24 -5.67
CA GLU A 167 -15.10 -9.75 -6.99
C GLU A 167 -15.57 -8.30 -6.92
N ALA A 168 -15.24 -7.49 -7.95
CA ALA A 168 -15.59 -6.07 -7.95
C ALA A 168 -15.96 -5.51 -9.33
N VAL A 169 -16.88 -4.55 -9.29
CA VAL A 169 -17.13 -3.59 -10.37
C VAL A 169 -16.90 -2.20 -9.76
N ALA A 170 -15.62 -1.80 -9.69
CA ALA A 170 -15.24 -0.61 -8.94
C ALA A 170 -15.97 0.64 -9.42
N ARG A 171 -16.26 0.79 -10.72
CA ARG A 171 -16.96 1.96 -11.27
C ARG A 171 -18.36 2.16 -10.67
N ASP A 172 -19.05 1.07 -10.36
CA ASP A 172 -20.39 1.08 -9.76
C ASP A 172 -20.31 0.99 -8.21
N GLY A 173 -19.11 0.66 -7.73
CA GLY A 173 -18.74 0.57 -6.32
C GLY A 173 -19.08 -0.77 -5.68
N GLU A 174 -19.41 -1.77 -6.49
CA GLU A 174 -19.55 -3.17 -6.08
C GLU A 174 -18.18 -3.74 -5.72
N GLY A 175 -18.10 -4.54 -4.66
CA GLY A 175 -16.85 -5.12 -4.17
C GLY A 175 -15.92 -4.14 -3.42
N VAL A 176 -15.97 -2.84 -3.69
CA VAL A 176 -15.04 -1.83 -3.11
C VAL A 176 -15.03 -1.82 -1.58
N PHE A 177 -16.20 -1.64 -0.94
CA PHE A 177 -16.30 -1.65 0.52
C PHE A 177 -16.11 -3.05 1.13
N PRO A 178 -16.66 -4.13 0.54
CA PRO A 178 -16.33 -5.50 0.97
C PRO A 178 -14.81 -5.76 1.02
N THR A 179 -14.07 -5.42 -0.03
CA THR A 179 -12.61 -5.51 -0.09
C THR A 179 -11.94 -4.73 1.04
N LEU A 180 -12.31 -3.45 1.19
CA LEU A 180 -11.72 -2.59 2.22
C LEU A 180 -12.01 -3.09 3.64
N LYS A 181 -13.26 -3.51 3.92
CA LYS A 181 -13.66 -4.07 5.21
C LYS A 181 -12.91 -5.37 5.54
N LYS A 182 -12.75 -6.25 4.54
CA LYS A 182 -12.03 -7.52 4.69
C LYS A 182 -10.58 -7.26 5.07
N LEU A 183 -9.89 -6.39 4.34
CA LEU A 183 -8.52 -6.01 4.68
C LEU A 183 -8.44 -5.32 6.04
N ALA A 184 -9.38 -4.41 6.34
CA ALA A 184 -9.43 -3.70 7.62
C ALA A 184 -9.47 -4.67 8.81
N GLY A 185 -10.33 -5.68 8.73
CA GLY A 185 -10.44 -6.73 9.75
C GLY A 185 -9.12 -7.48 9.95
N MET A 186 -8.46 -7.89 8.86
CA MET A 186 -7.18 -8.60 8.92
C MET A 186 -6.06 -7.74 9.51
N VAL A 187 -5.98 -6.45 9.14
CA VAL A 187 -4.99 -5.52 9.70
C VAL A 187 -5.20 -5.39 11.20
N LEU A 188 -6.43 -5.11 11.63
CA LEU A 188 -6.72 -4.94 13.06
C LEU A 188 -6.49 -6.21 13.87
N GLN A 189 -6.80 -7.39 13.31
CA GLN A 189 -6.49 -8.67 13.91
C GLN A 189 -4.98 -8.85 14.09
N SER A 190 -4.20 -8.60 13.04
CA SER A 190 -2.74 -8.68 13.10
C SER A 190 -2.14 -7.76 14.17
N LEU A 191 -2.71 -6.56 14.39
CA LEU A 191 -2.28 -5.66 15.45
C LEU A 191 -2.59 -6.18 16.85
N ASN A 192 -3.77 -6.78 17.01
CA ASN A 192 -4.18 -7.36 18.28
C ASN A 192 -3.29 -8.55 18.67
N ASP A 193 -2.90 -9.37 17.71
CA ASP A 193 -2.04 -10.54 17.94
C ASP A 193 -0.60 -10.16 18.31
N GLN A 194 -0.05 -9.15 17.63
CA GLN A 194 1.26 -8.57 17.95
C GLN A 194 1.29 -7.95 19.36
N HIS A 195 0.19 -7.35 19.81
CA HIS A 195 0.13 -6.76 21.14
C HIS A 195 -0.11 -7.80 22.26
N SER A 196 -0.87 -8.86 21.98
CA SER A 196 -1.15 -9.92 22.95
C SER A 196 0.07 -10.79 23.23
N SER A 197 0.92 -11.01 22.22
CA SER A 197 2.21 -11.70 22.36
C SER A 197 3.23 -10.92 23.21
N VAL A 198 3.24 -9.59 23.13
CA VAL A 198 4.10 -8.74 23.98
C VAL A 198 3.67 -8.77 25.45
N LYS A 199 2.36 -8.89 25.75
CA LYS A 199 1.86 -8.97 27.13
C LYS A 199 2.08 -10.33 27.80
N SER A 200 2.23 -11.41 27.04
CA SER A 200 2.51 -12.74 27.59
C SER A 200 4.00 -13.04 27.76
N GLY A 201 4.90 -12.21 27.20
CA GLY A 201 6.35 -12.39 27.26
C GLY A 201 7.06 -11.87 28.52
N SER A 202 6.34 -11.24 29.47
CA SER A 202 6.94 -10.62 30.67
C SER A 202 6.76 -11.42 31.97
N VAL A 203 6.32 -12.69 31.91
CA VAL A 203 6.34 -13.58 33.08
C VAL A 203 7.24 -14.78 32.79
N SER A 204 8.55 -14.58 32.94
CA SER A 204 9.46 -15.67 33.30
C SER A 204 10.23 -15.26 34.55
N SER A 205 9.68 -15.62 35.71
CA SER A 205 10.45 -15.66 36.95
C SER A 205 11.32 -16.92 36.97
N PRO A 206 12.53 -16.84 37.53
CA PRO A 206 13.51 -17.92 37.52
C PRO A 206 13.11 -18.99 38.54
N HIS A 207 12.97 -20.23 38.09
CA HIS A 207 12.95 -21.37 39.01
C HIS A 207 13.96 -22.42 38.58
N SER A 208 15.07 -22.38 39.32
CA SER A 208 15.99 -23.47 39.66
C SER A 208 15.65 -24.86 39.10
N ARG A 209 16.55 -25.40 38.28
CA ARG A 209 16.88 -26.82 38.30
C ARG A 209 18.35 -27.00 38.61
N THR A 210 18.57 -27.42 39.84
CA THR A 210 19.76 -28.09 40.33
C THR A 210 20.09 -29.31 39.48
N THR A 211 21.37 -29.35 39.09
CA THR A 211 22.23 -30.51 38.87
C THR A 211 21.70 -31.87 39.35
N HIS A 212 21.70 -32.87 38.47
CA HIS A 212 22.11 -34.25 38.78
C HIS A 212 22.53 -34.98 37.49
N THR A 213 23.80 -35.39 37.45
CA THR A 213 24.38 -36.44 36.59
C THR A 213 24.76 -37.58 37.55
N PRO A 214 24.56 -38.87 37.19
CA PRO A 214 25.65 -39.74 36.71
C PRO A 214 25.22 -40.55 35.46
N ALA A 215 26.07 -40.81 34.45
CA ALA A 215 27.02 -41.95 34.30
C ALA A 215 26.38 -43.33 34.54
N ALA A 216 26.55 -44.41 33.77
CA ALA A 216 27.21 -44.78 32.51
C ALA A 216 26.63 -46.17 32.08
N GLU A 217 27.23 -46.83 31.07
CA GLU A 217 27.01 -48.19 30.51
C GLU A 217 26.25 -48.20 29.16
N GLU A 218 26.92 -48.29 28.00
CA GLU A 218 27.64 -49.43 27.37
C GLU A 218 26.75 -50.49 26.70
N THR A 219 27.30 -51.10 25.64
CA THR A 219 26.82 -52.22 24.78
C THR A 219 26.38 -51.74 23.38
N THR A 220 27.29 -51.65 22.38
CA THR A 220 27.67 -52.71 21.40
C THR A 220 26.45 -53.31 20.68
N THR A 221 26.32 -53.36 19.35
CA THR A 221 27.17 -54.05 18.35
C THR A 221 26.57 -53.87 16.94
N ASN A 222 27.47 -53.87 15.94
CA ASN A 222 27.40 -54.44 14.58
C ASN A 222 26.29 -54.00 13.60
N SER A 223 26.58 -53.31 12.48
CA SER A 223 27.39 -53.65 11.28
C SER A 223 26.72 -54.63 10.31
N THR A 224 26.44 -54.18 9.08
CA THR A 224 26.77 -54.77 7.76
C THR A 224 26.12 -53.93 6.63
N THR A 225 26.89 -53.27 5.74
CA THR A 225 27.35 -53.72 4.38
C THR A 225 26.24 -53.47 3.32
N ALA A 226 26.40 -52.91 2.11
CA ALA A 226 27.52 -52.67 1.19
C ALA A 226 27.04 -51.74 0.02
N VAL A 227 27.88 -50.84 -0.52
CA VAL A 227 28.52 -50.86 -1.88
C VAL A 227 27.59 -50.41 -3.04
N ALA A 228 27.76 -49.19 -3.58
CA ALA A 228 28.55 -48.78 -4.79
C ALA A 228 27.80 -49.04 -6.13
N THR A 229 27.94 -48.35 -7.27
CA THR A 229 28.88 -47.35 -7.81
C THR A 229 28.28 -46.78 -9.12
N ALA A 230 28.80 -45.64 -9.56
CA ALA A 230 28.57 -44.95 -10.85
C ALA A 230 28.78 -45.82 -12.11
N THR A 231 28.18 -45.46 -13.26
CA THR A 231 28.88 -45.15 -14.55
C THR A 231 27.94 -44.70 -15.69
N THR A 232 28.35 -43.64 -16.40
CA THR A 232 28.14 -43.27 -17.83
C THR A 232 28.95 -44.24 -18.75
N PRO A 233 29.12 -44.14 -20.12
CA PRO A 233 28.59 -43.31 -21.24
C PRO A 233 28.30 -44.19 -22.54
N PRO A 234 28.50 -43.84 -23.86
CA PRO A 234 28.77 -42.57 -24.60
C PRO A 234 28.07 -42.34 -26.00
N ARG A 235 28.20 -41.09 -26.51
CA ARG A 235 28.42 -40.51 -27.90
C ARG A 235 27.51 -40.84 -29.12
N THR A 236 27.22 -39.82 -29.96
CA THR A 236 27.77 -39.55 -31.34
C THR A 236 27.39 -38.13 -31.86
N ARG A 237 28.02 -37.65 -32.94
CA ARG A 237 28.35 -36.27 -33.39
C ARG A 237 27.83 -35.96 -34.82
N ALA A 238 27.51 -34.69 -35.15
CA ALA A 238 27.74 -33.99 -36.45
C ALA A 238 27.22 -32.51 -36.35
N THR A 239 28.01 -31.42 -36.38
CA THR A 239 28.63 -30.63 -37.49
C THR A 239 27.73 -30.11 -38.62
N GLY A 240 27.64 -28.76 -38.72
CA GLY A 240 27.19 -28.00 -39.91
C GLY A 240 27.30 -26.47 -39.70
N THR A 241 28.07 -25.78 -40.54
CA THR A 241 28.54 -24.38 -40.48
C THR A 241 27.93 -23.46 -41.56
N ARG A 242 27.67 -22.17 -41.27
CA ARG A 242 27.84 -20.95 -42.14
C ARG A 242 27.35 -19.67 -41.40
N GLN A 243 28.21 -18.68 -41.07
CA GLN A 243 28.50 -17.39 -41.77
C GLN A 243 27.25 -16.57 -42.18
N ALA A 244 27.12 -15.23 -42.07
CA ALA A 244 27.90 -14.10 -41.52
C ALA A 244 26.99 -12.83 -41.52
N ALA A 245 27.33 -11.81 -40.73
CA ALA A 245 26.72 -10.46 -40.61
C ALA A 245 27.08 -9.53 -41.82
N PRO A 246 26.89 -8.17 -41.86
CA PRO A 246 26.41 -7.18 -40.84
C PRO A 246 25.60 -5.95 -41.38
N THR A 247 25.14 -5.05 -40.48
CA THR A 247 25.15 -3.56 -40.60
C THR A 247 24.52 -2.89 -39.36
N LYS A 248 25.29 -2.21 -38.49
CA LYS A 248 25.55 -0.75 -38.39
C LYS A 248 24.36 0.15 -38.00
N GLY A 249 24.40 0.66 -36.77
CA GLY A 249 23.71 1.88 -36.31
C GLY A 249 24.28 2.34 -34.96
N ARG A 250 24.98 3.48 -34.93
CA ARG A 250 25.80 4.00 -33.82
C ARG A 250 25.24 5.34 -33.33
N ARG A 251 25.23 5.52 -31.99
CA ARG A 251 25.18 6.77 -31.18
C ARG A 251 23.87 7.58 -31.24
N THR A 252 23.36 8.13 -30.14
CA THR A 252 24.03 9.10 -29.24
C THR A 252 23.55 9.04 -27.78
N THR A 253 24.52 9.15 -26.87
CA THR A 253 24.37 9.47 -25.45
C THR A 253 24.23 10.99 -25.28
N ALA A 254 23.20 11.46 -24.57
CA ALA A 254 23.14 12.83 -24.07
C ALA A 254 22.95 12.80 -22.54
N SER A 255 24.05 13.02 -21.83
CA SER A 255 24.09 13.33 -20.40
C SER A 255 23.71 14.80 -20.21
N VAL A 256 22.68 15.10 -19.41
CA VAL A 256 22.36 16.47 -18.97
C VAL A 256 22.38 16.50 -17.44
N ALA A 257 23.13 17.47 -16.93
CA ALA A 257 23.47 17.69 -15.53
C ALA A 257 22.25 18.09 -14.66
N TYR A 258 22.24 17.62 -13.42
CA TYR A 258 21.26 17.99 -12.38
C TYR A 258 21.61 19.34 -11.75
N GLY A 259 20.72 20.33 -11.89
CA GLY A 259 20.72 21.56 -11.11
C GLY A 259 19.92 21.39 -9.81
N SER A 260 20.43 21.90 -8.70
CA SER A 260 19.87 21.75 -7.36
C SER A 260 18.62 22.60 -7.10
N SER A 261 17.79 22.05 -6.20
CA SER A 261 16.81 22.72 -5.32
C SER A 261 15.60 23.43 -5.95
N ALA A 262 14.45 22.76 -5.93
CA ALA A 262 13.15 23.41 -5.86
C ALA A 262 12.17 22.57 -5.01
N ARG A 263 11.46 23.22 -4.08
CA ARG A 263 10.50 22.58 -3.16
C ARG A 263 9.19 22.22 -3.89
N PRO A 264 8.54 21.09 -3.58
CA PRO A 264 7.32 20.65 -4.27
C PRO A 264 6.11 21.56 -4.01
N ARG A 265 5.29 21.77 -5.06
CA ARG A 265 4.04 22.55 -5.01
C ARG A 265 2.82 21.63 -4.99
N ILE A 266 2.01 21.73 -3.92
CA ILE A 266 0.74 21.01 -3.77
C ILE A 266 -0.32 21.67 -4.67
N VAL A 267 -0.76 20.98 -5.73
CA VAL A 267 -1.90 21.41 -6.55
C VAL A 267 -3.18 20.90 -5.90
N SER A 268 -4.02 21.82 -5.45
CA SER A 268 -5.32 21.49 -4.85
C SER A 268 -6.46 21.73 -5.81
N SER A 269 -7.51 20.91 -5.69
CA SER A 269 -8.71 20.94 -6.52
C SER A 269 -9.41 22.31 -6.59
N PRO A 270 -10.16 22.60 -7.68
CA PRO A 270 -10.86 23.88 -7.88
C PRO A 270 -11.88 24.25 -6.79
N ARG A 271 -12.30 23.29 -5.94
CA ARG A 271 -13.13 23.55 -4.76
C ARG A 271 -12.40 24.38 -3.68
N ARG A 272 -11.07 24.26 -3.56
CA ARG A 272 -10.26 25.03 -2.60
C ARG A 272 -10.19 26.52 -2.96
N GLN A 273 -10.30 26.86 -4.25
CA GLN A 273 -10.24 28.24 -4.71
C GLN A 273 -11.50 29.01 -4.32
N LYS A 274 -12.69 28.39 -4.45
CA LYS A 274 -13.96 28.95 -3.98
C LYS A 274 -14.03 29.06 -2.45
N ARG A 275 -13.54 28.05 -1.70
CA ARG A 275 -13.50 28.10 -0.23
C ARG A 275 -12.53 29.16 0.30
N ARG A 276 -11.36 29.33 -0.32
CA ARG A 276 -10.41 30.40 0.05
C ARG A 276 -10.96 31.80 -0.24
N GLN A 277 -11.62 32.00 -1.39
CA GLN A 277 -12.27 33.29 -1.68
C GLN A 277 -13.39 33.58 -0.67
N GLY A 278 -14.21 32.60 -0.31
CA GLY A 278 -15.26 32.78 0.71
C GLY A 278 -14.72 33.11 2.11
N ILE A 279 -13.63 32.47 2.54
CA ILE A 279 -12.99 32.74 3.84
C ILE A 279 -12.30 34.12 3.86
N ILE A 280 -11.63 34.51 2.77
CA ILE A 280 -10.98 35.82 2.67
C ILE A 280 -12.05 36.92 2.72
N ILE A 281 -13.12 36.82 1.91
CA ILE A 281 -14.22 37.80 1.92
C ILE A 281 -14.88 37.87 3.31
N GLY A 282 -15.10 36.73 3.97
CA GLY A 282 -15.67 36.68 5.32
C GLY A 282 -14.79 37.34 6.38
N MET A 283 -13.45 37.16 6.33
CA MET A 283 -12.53 37.82 7.25
C MET A 283 -12.45 39.34 7.03
N THR A 284 -12.45 39.82 5.78
CA THR A 284 -12.41 41.27 5.52
C THR A 284 -13.67 41.96 6.04
N VAL A 285 -14.85 41.36 5.80
CA VAL A 285 -16.12 41.90 6.32
C VAL A 285 -16.16 41.86 7.85
N GLY A 286 -15.72 40.77 8.47
CA GLY A 286 -15.67 40.65 9.94
C GLY A 286 -14.76 41.69 10.60
N ILE A 287 -13.58 41.94 10.03
CA ILE A 287 -12.63 42.93 10.58
C ILE A 287 -13.18 44.35 10.42
N SER A 288 -13.83 44.68 9.30
CA SER A 288 -14.44 46.00 9.10
C SER A 288 -15.58 46.30 10.08
N VAL A 289 -16.43 45.31 10.38
CA VAL A 289 -17.54 45.47 11.35
C VAL A 289 -17.01 45.66 12.77
N VAL A 290 -15.97 44.91 13.16
CA VAL A 290 -15.36 45.05 14.49
C VAL A 290 -14.63 46.39 14.63
N ALA A 291 -13.91 46.83 13.59
CA ALA A 291 -13.24 48.14 13.60
C ALA A 291 -14.24 49.30 13.69
N ALA A 292 -15.38 49.22 12.98
CA ALA A 292 -16.44 50.23 13.06
C ALA A 292 -17.09 50.27 14.46
N ALA A 293 -17.33 49.10 15.07
CA ALA A 293 -17.87 49.01 16.42
C ALA A 293 -16.91 49.59 17.48
N ILE A 294 -15.61 49.32 17.35
CA ILE A 294 -14.58 49.90 18.23
C ILE A 294 -14.47 51.42 18.03
N GLY A 295 -14.53 51.90 16.79
CA GLY A 295 -14.57 53.33 16.48
C GLY A 295 -15.74 54.04 17.14
N LEU A 296 -16.97 53.51 16.99
CA LEU A 296 -18.17 54.03 17.63
C LEU A 296 -18.09 54.00 19.17
N TYR A 297 -17.52 52.95 19.74
CA TYR A 297 -17.32 52.84 21.19
C TYR A 297 -16.33 53.88 21.73
N LEU A 298 -15.22 54.10 21.02
CA LEU A 298 -14.23 55.11 21.39
C LEU A 298 -14.75 56.54 21.21
N SER A 299 -15.54 56.80 20.16
CA SER A 299 -16.21 58.09 19.97
C SER A 299 -17.23 58.39 21.06
N ASN A 300 -17.98 57.39 21.54
CA ASN A 300 -18.91 57.55 22.66
C ASN A 300 -18.21 57.76 24.01
N MET A 301 -17.02 57.18 24.21
CA MET A 301 -16.20 57.39 25.41
C MET A 301 -15.58 58.78 25.47
N LEU A 302 -15.15 59.33 24.32
CA LEU A 302 -14.57 60.67 24.23
C LEU A 302 -15.61 61.80 24.33
N GLY A 303 -16.87 61.55 23.96
CA GLY A 303 -17.98 62.48 24.14
C GLY A 303 -18.50 62.61 25.58
N PHE A 304 -18.04 61.76 26.51
CA PHE A 304 -18.46 61.77 27.92
C PHE A 304 -17.52 62.59 28.83
N PHE A 305 -16.40 63.09 28.31
CA PHE A 305 -15.40 63.86 29.04
C PHE A 305 -15.22 65.30 28.53
N SER A 306 -16.19 65.82 27.77
CA SER A 306 -16.21 67.23 27.34
C SER A 306 -17.48 67.95 27.77
#